data_AF-A0AAU2N2S3-F1
#
_entry.id   AF-A0AAU2N2S3-F1
#
_cell.length_a   1.000
_cell.length_b   1.000
_cell.length_c   1.000
_cell.angle_alpha   90.00
_cell.angle_beta   90.00
_cell.angle_gamma   90.00
#
_symmetry.space_group_name_H-M   'P 1'
#
loop_
_entity.id
_entity.type
_entity.pdbx_description
1 polymer ?
#
loop_
_entity_poly.entity_id
_entity_poly.type
_entity_poly.pdbx_seq_one_letter_code
_entity_poly.pdbx_strand_id
1 'polypeptide(L)'
;MKAFRLDDLEAERAANDGAYLQFLRERNMSVGLYALDAGQTDPQLPHRQDEVYLVVSGRASITVGEETTTVARGSVVYVPAGVAHKFHHITEDLKVMVVFSPPEG
;
A
#
# COMPACT_ATOMS: atom_id res chain seq x y z
N MET A 1 1.26 5.49 -23.62
CA MET A 1 1.67 6.05 -22.32
C MET A 1 0.48 5.96 -21.39
N LYS A 2 0.68 5.52 -20.15
CA LYS A 2 -0.33 5.59 -19.08
C LYS A 2 0.15 6.62 -18.06
N ALA A 3 -0.71 7.55 -17.69
CA ALA A 3 -0.42 8.60 -16.73
C ALA A 3 -1.61 8.73 -15.80
N PHE A 4 -1.33 8.88 -14.50
CA PHE A 4 -2.34 8.90 -13.46
C PHE A 4 -2.08 10.08 -12.53
N ARG A 5 -3.14 10.68 -12.01
CA ARG A 5 -3.07 11.65 -10.92
C ARG A 5 -3.58 10.99 -9.65
N LEU A 6 -2.90 11.22 -8.53
CA LEU A 6 -3.32 10.68 -7.24
C LEU A 6 -4.72 11.15 -6.83
N ASP A 7 -5.07 12.40 -7.13
CA ASP A 7 -6.40 12.93 -6.81
C ASP A 7 -7.52 12.15 -7.51
N ASP A 8 -7.31 11.78 -8.78
CA ASP A 8 -8.28 11.02 -9.58
C ASP A 8 -8.40 9.58 -9.07
N LEU A 9 -7.26 8.94 -8.78
CA LEU A 9 -7.21 7.58 -8.23
C LEU A 9 -7.86 7.49 -6.85
N GLU A 10 -7.67 8.51 -6.01
CA GLU A 10 -8.30 8.55 -4.70
C GLU A 10 -9.82 8.73 -4.79
N ALA A 11 -10.29 9.59 -5.71
CA ALA A 11 -11.72 9.72 -5.96
C ALA A 11 -12.34 8.41 -6.47
N GLU A 12 -11.65 7.71 -7.37
CA GLU A 12 -12.07 6.41 -7.88
C GLU A 12 -12.08 5.34 -6.77
N ARG A 13 -11.04 5.27 -5.95
CA ARG A 13 -10.96 4.33 -4.82
C ARG A 13 -12.11 4.57 -3.84
N ALA A 14 -12.34 5.83 -3.45
CA ALA A 14 -13.40 6.22 -2.54
C ALA A 14 -14.80 5.91 -3.10
N ALA A 15 -15.02 6.11 -4.40
CA ALA A 15 -16.31 5.81 -5.04
C ALA A 15 -16.64 4.30 -5.11
N ASN A 16 -15.65 3.43 -4.93
CA ASN A 16 -15.82 1.98 -4.94
C ASN A 16 -15.78 1.36 -3.53
N ASP A 17 -15.85 2.17 -2.47
CA ASP A 17 -15.81 1.76 -1.05
C ASP A 17 -14.65 0.79 -0.71
N GLY A 18 -13.58 0.84 -1.49
CA GLY A 18 -12.47 -0.09 -1.39
C GLY A 18 -11.32 0.51 -0.60
N ALA A 19 -10.78 -0.25 0.37
CA ALA A 19 -9.48 0.08 0.94
C ALA A 19 -8.39 0.08 -0.15
N TYR A 20 -8.56 -0.70 -1.22
CA TYR A 20 -7.57 -0.89 -2.28
C TYR A 20 -8.14 -0.64 -3.69
N LEU A 21 -7.37 0.06 -4.53
CA LEU A 21 -7.62 0.24 -5.97
C LEU A 21 -6.38 -0.15 -6.77
N GLN A 22 -6.43 -1.27 -7.52
CA GLN A 22 -5.40 -1.62 -8.50
C GLN A 22 -5.64 -0.86 -9.81
N PHE A 23 -4.89 0.22 -10.05
CA PHE A 23 -5.05 1.07 -11.23
C PHE A 23 -4.10 0.73 -12.40
N LEU A 24 -3.08 -0.09 -12.17
CA LEU A 24 -2.19 -0.59 -13.22
C LEU A 24 -1.94 -2.08 -13.07
N ARG A 25 -2.02 -2.80 -14.19
CA ARG A 25 -1.54 -4.17 -14.33
C ARG A 25 -0.82 -4.32 -15.65
N GLU A 26 0.39 -4.84 -15.61
CA GLU A 26 1.24 -5.13 -16.77
C GLU A 26 1.92 -6.49 -16.61
N ARG A 27 2.74 -6.90 -17.58
CA ARG A 27 3.41 -8.22 -17.57
C ARG A 27 4.24 -8.49 -16.31
N ASN A 28 4.93 -7.49 -15.79
CA ASN A 28 5.94 -7.67 -14.74
C ASN A 28 5.55 -7.02 -13.40
N MET A 29 4.49 -6.20 -13.35
CA MET A 29 4.06 -5.54 -12.13
C MET A 29 2.58 -5.18 -12.13
N SER A 30 1.99 -5.06 -10.94
CA SER A 30 0.77 -4.30 -10.70
C SER A 30 1.04 -3.14 -9.76
N VAL A 31 0.20 -2.11 -9.84
CA VAL A 31 0.26 -0.94 -8.97
C VAL A 31 -1.13 -0.63 -8.47
N GLY A 32 -1.23 -0.30 -7.19
CA GLY A 32 -2.47 0.13 -6.58
C GLY A 32 -2.30 1.26 -5.57
N LEU A 33 -3.44 1.82 -5.17
CA LEU A 33 -3.58 2.79 -4.09
C LEU A 33 -4.33 2.11 -2.94
N TYR A 34 -3.67 2.01 -1.79
CA TYR A 34 -4.22 1.42 -0.59
C TYR A 34 -4.40 2.49 0.49
N ALA A 35 -5.53 2.43 1.19
CA ALA A 35 -5.89 3.37 2.24
C ALA A 35 -6.40 2.65 3.49
N LEU A 36 -5.98 3.15 4.63
CA LEU A 36 -6.36 2.67 5.96
C LEU A 36 -6.68 3.87 6.86
N ASP A 37 -7.85 3.86 7.46
CA ASP A 37 -8.27 4.93 8.36
C ASP A 37 -7.49 4.87 9.69
N ALA A 38 -7.40 6.00 10.39
CA ALA A 38 -6.84 6.03 11.73
C ALA A 38 -7.54 5.00 12.66
N GLY A 39 -6.75 4.17 13.33
CA GLY A 39 -7.24 3.09 14.18
C GLY A 39 -7.74 1.84 13.45
N GLN A 40 -7.77 1.80 12.11
CA GLN A 40 -8.16 0.63 11.35
C GLN A 40 -7.14 -0.51 11.52
N THR A 41 -7.64 -1.75 11.52
CA THR A 41 -6.79 -2.93 11.41
C THR A 41 -6.51 -3.21 9.94
N ASP A 42 -5.23 -3.29 9.57
CA ASP A 42 -4.81 -3.75 8.26
C ASP A 42 -5.10 -5.26 8.08
N PRO A 43 -6.02 -5.68 7.19
CA PRO A 43 -6.39 -7.08 7.02
C PRO A 43 -5.38 -7.90 6.22
N GLN A 44 -4.29 -7.31 5.72
CA GLN A 44 -3.40 -8.00 4.80
C GLN A 44 -2.74 -9.27 5.39
N LEU A 45 -2.40 -10.18 4.48
CA LEU A 45 -1.73 -11.43 4.75
C LEU A 45 -0.47 -11.53 3.88
N PRO A 46 0.52 -12.36 4.27
CA PRO A 46 1.69 -12.60 3.44
C PRO A 46 1.30 -13.07 2.04
N HIS A 47 1.99 -12.56 1.01
CA HIS A 47 1.74 -12.88 -0.40
C HIS A 47 3.02 -13.28 -1.13
N ARG A 48 2.88 -13.77 -2.37
CA ARG A 48 3.98 -14.37 -3.16
C ARG A 48 4.79 -13.37 -3.97
N GLN A 49 4.37 -12.11 -3.97
CA GLN A 49 4.98 -11.02 -4.71
C GLN A 49 5.96 -10.28 -3.81
N ASP A 50 7.05 -9.79 -4.38
CA ASP A 50 7.78 -8.69 -3.78
C ASP A 50 6.91 -7.42 -3.87
N GLU A 51 7.03 -6.56 -2.88
CA GLU A 51 6.20 -5.37 -2.75
C GLU A 51 7.02 -4.13 -2.36
N VAL A 52 6.65 -2.99 -2.94
CA VAL A 52 7.15 -1.67 -2.53
C VAL A 52 5.97 -0.76 -2.17
N TYR A 53 6.03 -0.19 -0.97
CA TYR A 53 5.16 0.91 -0.56
C TYR A 53 5.84 2.25 -0.74
N LEU A 54 5.10 3.24 -1.24
CA LEU A 54 5.39 4.66 -1.07
C LEU A 54 4.26 5.30 -0.28
N VAL A 55 4.57 5.85 0.91
CA VAL A 55 3.58 6.57 1.71
C VAL A 55 3.31 7.94 1.12
N VAL A 56 2.09 8.16 0.65
CA VAL A 56 1.64 9.41 0.01
C VAL A 56 1.14 10.40 1.05
N SER A 57 0.46 9.92 2.08
CA SER A 57 -0.04 10.71 3.22
C SER A 57 -0.27 9.84 4.45
N GLY A 58 -0.44 10.48 5.60
CA GLY A 58 -0.72 9.82 6.87
C GLY A 58 0.53 9.40 7.65
N ARG A 59 0.29 8.70 8.76
CA ARG A 59 1.31 8.24 9.71
C ARG A 59 0.90 6.90 10.32
N ALA A 60 1.81 5.94 10.29
CA ALA A 60 1.64 4.63 10.88
C ALA A 60 3.01 4.06 11.29
N SER A 61 3.00 2.91 11.95
CA SER A 61 4.17 2.03 11.98
C SER A 61 3.91 0.82 11.09
N ILE A 62 4.96 0.27 10.49
CA ILE A 62 4.91 -0.98 9.75
C ILE A 62 5.90 -1.95 10.38
N THR A 63 5.48 -3.20 10.50
CA THR A 63 6.40 -4.31 10.78
C THR A 63 6.58 -5.13 9.52
N VAL A 64 7.82 -5.47 9.18
CA VAL A 64 8.21 -6.37 8.09
C VAL A 64 9.12 -7.45 8.67
N GLY A 65 8.64 -8.69 8.73
CA GLY A 65 9.28 -9.75 9.48
C GLY A 65 9.34 -9.41 10.98
N GLU A 66 10.54 -9.15 11.49
CA GLU A 66 10.81 -8.80 12.89
C GLU A 66 11.15 -7.31 13.07
N GLU A 67 11.28 -6.56 11.98
CA GLU A 67 11.69 -5.16 12.01
C GLU A 67 10.48 -4.23 11.98
N THR A 68 10.43 -3.28 12.91
CA THR A 68 9.39 -2.25 12.97
C THR A 68 9.99 -0.87 12.72
N THR A 69 9.31 -0.07 11.89
CA THR A 69 9.65 1.35 11.71
C THR A 69 8.41 2.22 11.60
N THR A 70 8.53 3.48 11.99
CA THR A 70 7.48 4.49 11.78
C THR A 70 7.61 5.07 10.37
N VAL A 71 6.47 5.23 9.70
CA VAL A 71 6.39 5.77 8.35
C VAL A 71 5.46 6.98 8.31
N ALA A 72 5.79 7.90 7.41
CA ALA A 72 5.00 9.09 7.12
C ALA A 72 5.14 9.42 5.63
N ARG A 73 4.48 10.48 5.17
CA ARG A 73 4.62 10.96 3.78
C ARG A 73 6.09 10.99 3.33
N GLY A 74 6.38 10.32 2.22
CA GLY A 74 7.72 10.21 1.63
C GLY A 74 8.52 8.99 2.07
N SER A 75 8.06 8.23 3.07
CA SER A 75 8.65 6.93 3.41
C SER A 75 8.45 5.92 2.28
N VAL A 76 9.47 5.10 2.04
CA VAL A 76 9.44 3.97 1.09
C VAL A 76 9.82 2.70 1.85
N VAL A 77 9.07 1.62 1.64
CA VAL A 77 9.29 0.34 2.32
C VAL A 77 9.30 -0.77 1.28
N TYR A 78 10.29 -1.66 1.38
CA TYR A 78 10.37 -2.87 0.58
C TYR A 78 9.99 -4.08 1.44
N VAL A 79 9.18 -4.96 0.87
CA VAL A 79 8.75 -6.21 1.50
C VAL A 79 9.09 -7.37 0.57
N PRO A 80 9.96 -8.30 0.99
CA PRO A 80 10.24 -9.49 0.21
C PRO A 80 9.04 -10.44 0.15
N ALA A 81 8.91 -11.17 -0.96
CA ALA A 81 7.90 -12.20 -1.13
C ALA A 81 7.84 -13.20 0.04
N GLY A 82 6.63 -13.47 0.52
CA GLY A 82 6.34 -14.42 1.60
C GLY A 82 6.63 -13.90 3.01
N VAL A 83 7.20 -12.70 3.16
CA VAL A 83 7.48 -12.12 4.48
C VAL A 83 6.20 -11.54 5.07
N ALA A 84 5.92 -11.87 6.33
CA ALA A 84 4.80 -11.29 7.05
C ALA A 84 5.05 -9.80 7.28
N HIS A 85 4.06 -8.97 6.98
CA HIS A 85 4.16 -7.54 7.12
C HIS A 85 2.77 -6.94 7.37
N LYS A 86 2.71 -5.82 8.11
CA LYS A 86 1.44 -5.19 8.48
C LYS A 86 1.62 -3.73 8.91
N PHE A 87 0.74 -2.85 8.44
CA PHE A 87 0.58 -1.52 9.03
C PHE A 87 -0.20 -1.59 10.35
N HIS A 88 0.25 -0.86 11.35
CA HIS A 88 -0.37 -0.79 12.67
C HIS A 88 -0.07 0.54 13.35
N HIS A 89 -0.75 0.82 14.47
CA HIS A 89 -0.64 2.13 15.15
C HIS A 89 -0.85 3.29 14.15
N ILE A 90 -1.89 3.17 13.32
CA ILE A 90 -2.26 4.15 12.30
C ILE A 90 -2.87 5.35 13.03
N THR A 91 -2.14 6.46 13.06
CA THR A 91 -2.49 7.66 13.83
C THR A 91 -3.15 8.73 12.98
N GLU A 92 -2.96 8.67 11.67
CA GLU A 92 -3.57 9.53 10.66
C GLU A 92 -3.93 8.66 9.46
N ASP A 93 -5.04 8.98 8.78
CA ASP A 93 -5.50 8.25 7.59
C ASP A 93 -4.34 8.05 6.61
N LEU A 94 -3.98 6.79 6.44
CA LEU A 94 -2.81 6.37 5.70
C LEU A 94 -3.20 6.14 4.25
N LYS A 95 -2.43 6.70 3.33
CA LYS A 95 -2.53 6.38 1.90
C LYS A 95 -1.17 5.97 1.39
N VAL A 96 -1.09 4.80 0.80
CA VAL A 96 0.14 4.22 0.26
C VAL A 96 -0.07 3.81 -1.18
N MET A 97 0.90 4.14 -2.04
CA MET A 97 1.00 3.51 -3.36
C MET A 97 1.73 2.19 -3.18
N VAL A 98 1.18 1.14 -3.77
CA VAL A 98 1.67 -0.23 -3.68
C VAL A 98 2.14 -0.68 -5.05
N VAL A 99 3.32 -1.28 -5.13
CA VAL A 99 3.84 -1.90 -6.36
C VAL A 99 4.16 -3.36 -6.07
N PHE A 100 3.55 -4.27 -6.80
CA PHE A 100 3.84 -5.70 -6.73
C PHE A 100 4.64 -6.19 -7.92
N SER A 101 5.59 -7.11 -7.70
CA SER A 101 6.32 -7.84 -8.75
C SER A 101 6.47 -9.32 -8.35
N PRO A 102 5.98 -10.29 -9.16
CA PRO A 102 5.15 -10.12 -10.35
C PRO A 102 3.80 -9.47 -10.00
N PRO A 103 2.92 -9.17 -10.97
CA PRO A 103 1.59 -8.63 -10.65
C PRO A 103 0.85 -9.51 -9.65
N GLU A 104 0.14 -8.90 -8.71
CA GLU A 104 -0.66 -9.62 -7.70
C GLU A 104 -1.82 -10.41 -8.33
N GLY A 105 -2.37 -11.39 -7.61
CA GLY A 105 -3.48 -12.24 -8.07
C GLY A 105 -3.11 -13.69 -8.35
#